data_AF-A0A5D4U934-F1
#
_entry.id   AF-A0A5D4U934-F1
#
_cell.length_a   1.000
_cell.length_b   1.000
_cell.length_c   1.000
_cell.angle_alpha   90.00
_cell.angle_beta   90.00
_cell.angle_gamma   90.00
#
_symmetry.space_group_name_H-M   'P 1'
#
loop_
_entity.id
_entity.type
_entity.pdbx_description
1 polymer ?
#
loop_
_entity_poly.entity_id
_entity_poly.type
_entity_poly.pdbx_seq_one_letter_code
_entity_poly.pdbx_strand_id
1 'polypeptide(L)'
;MKIKAIAATTHIDKQNMRITKEALENAAKDIRESGTVPAMKIEHDSIIPPIGKIIDGWVEKREDGEYQLVVTQEVFGDFSKVTLPDGSTAFLESSEDDERPFVVEKEIQLLNGFKISVDYANFESEDDYKKFRDEIKEVGEFEEGIIGRKSLIPDPEMIIALSEFVLATTIGKKFLEKLTDTILDDTIPKAYEGIKRAVFTMAKYSIPKNRPITYVFLVSGIFNVQLVVRTTDPHKVMTAILQDNLSEVIEKAQEFHKVLDISEIQFLFSEKEEWEFNYLLTNKGEVIGSPASHSRREKKIELLNQQLTEK
;
A
#
# COMPACT_ATOMS: atom_id res chain seq x y z
N MET A 1 -6.63 22.31 -6.11
CA MET A 1 -6.05 23.38 -5.24
C MET A 1 -4.59 23.08 -4.97
N LYS A 2 -3.68 24.07 -5.10
CA LYS A 2 -2.24 23.88 -4.83
C LYS A 2 -1.83 24.56 -3.52
N ILE A 3 -1.13 23.83 -2.65
CA ILE A 3 -0.70 24.29 -1.32
C ILE A 3 0.80 23.99 -1.14
N LYS A 4 1.54 24.92 -0.52
CA LYS A 4 2.91 24.67 -0.08
C LYS A 4 2.92 24.07 1.32
N ALA A 5 3.66 22.99 1.52
CA ALA A 5 3.80 22.32 2.81
C ALA A 5 5.24 21.92 3.09
N ILE A 6 5.59 21.79 4.38
CA ILE A 6 6.87 21.20 4.80
C ILE A 6 6.65 19.69 4.91
N ALA A 7 7.31 18.91 4.06
CA ALA A 7 7.20 17.46 4.06
C ALA A 7 8.12 16.79 5.10
N ALA A 8 9.34 17.32 5.25
CA ALA A 8 10.33 16.78 6.16
C ALA A 8 11.38 17.84 6.54
N THR A 9 12.09 17.61 7.64
CA THR A 9 13.22 18.45 8.07
C THR A 9 14.37 17.58 8.58
N THR A 10 15.57 18.15 8.71
CA THR A 10 16.74 17.48 9.29
C THR A 10 16.76 17.48 10.83
N HIS A 11 15.69 17.96 11.48
CA HIS A 11 15.48 17.80 12.92
C HIS A 11 15.35 16.32 13.28
N ILE A 12 15.65 16.01 14.54
CA ILE A 12 15.25 14.73 15.14
C ILE A 12 13.73 14.71 15.26
N ASP A 13 13.08 13.72 14.63
CA ASP A 13 11.64 13.59 14.69
C ASP A 13 11.16 12.88 15.97
N LYS A 14 9.85 12.72 16.11
CA LYS A 14 9.24 12.06 17.30
C LYS A 14 9.64 10.59 17.45
N GLN A 15 10.17 9.97 16.39
CA GLN A 15 10.66 8.61 16.36
C GLN A 15 12.18 8.56 16.63
N ASN A 16 12.77 9.68 17.07
CA ASN A 16 14.20 9.85 17.31
C ASN A 16 15.06 9.59 16.06
N MET A 17 14.49 9.76 14.86
CA MET A 17 15.19 9.60 13.59
C MET A 17 15.63 10.96 13.03
N ARG A 18 16.77 10.97 12.35
CA ARG A 18 17.31 12.16 11.69
C ARG A 18 17.49 11.88 10.20
N ILE A 19 16.85 12.70 9.36
CA ILE A 19 17.02 12.66 7.91
C ILE A 19 18.22 13.53 7.53
N THR A 20 19.08 13.06 6.62
CA THR A 20 20.22 13.85 6.14
C THR A 20 19.75 14.91 5.15
N LYS A 21 20.50 16.01 5.03
CA LYS A 21 20.25 17.02 3.99
C LYS A 21 20.26 16.40 2.59
N GLU A 22 21.22 15.52 2.32
CA GLU A 22 21.34 14.81 1.06
C GLU A 22 20.09 13.98 0.73
N ALA A 23 19.50 13.31 1.73
CA ALA A 23 18.23 12.59 1.54
C ALA A 23 17.07 13.53 1.19
N LEU A 24 17.02 14.74 1.77
CA LEU A 24 16.03 15.75 1.38
C LEU A 24 16.27 16.25 -0.06
N GLU A 25 17.53 16.46 -0.45
CA GLU A 25 17.90 16.92 -1.79
C GLU A 25 17.57 15.86 -2.85
N ASN A 26 17.83 14.59 -2.57
CA ASN A 26 17.45 13.46 -3.42
C ASN A 26 15.93 13.35 -3.54
N ALA A 27 15.18 13.43 -2.43
CA ALA A 27 13.72 13.41 -2.47
C ALA A 27 13.15 14.57 -3.31
N ALA A 28 13.69 15.78 -3.16
CA ALA A 28 13.29 16.93 -3.99
C ALA A 28 13.58 16.71 -5.47
N LYS A 29 14.73 16.10 -5.79
CA LYS A 29 15.10 15.74 -7.15
C LYS A 29 14.14 14.71 -7.75
N ASP A 30 13.84 13.64 -7.02
CA ASP A 30 12.96 12.57 -7.47
C ASP A 30 11.54 13.06 -7.76
N ILE A 31 11.01 13.95 -6.92
CA ILE A 31 9.70 14.60 -7.12
C ILE A 31 9.65 15.36 -8.46
N ARG A 32 10.75 16.00 -8.86
CA ARG A 32 10.79 16.81 -10.09
C ARG A 32 11.16 16.00 -11.33
N GLU A 33 12.03 15.00 -11.19
CA GLU A 33 12.77 14.43 -12.33
C GLU A 33 12.48 12.95 -12.60
N SER A 34 11.86 12.20 -11.68
CA SER A 34 11.67 10.75 -11.85
C SER A 34 10.65 10.34 -12.92
N GLY A 35 9.85 11.28 -13.42
CA GLY A 35 8.70 11.00 -14.30
C GLY A 35 7.47 10.45 -13.55
N THR A 36 7.58 10.20 -12.25
CA THR A 36 6.49 9.81 -11.34
C THR A 36 6.35 10.82 -10.20
N VAL A 37 5.20 10.85 -9.53
CA VAL A 37 4.93 11.75 -8.40
C VAL A 37 4.43 11.01 -7.17
N PRO A 38 4.86 11.39 -5.96
CA PRO A 38 4.28 10.83 -4.74
C PRO A 38 2.79 11.16 -4.62
N ALA A 39 2.02 10.19 -4.15
CA ALA A 39 0.61 10.38 -3.83
C ALA A 39 0.44 11.23 -2.56
N MET A 40 -0.50 12.18 -2.58
CA MET A 40 -0.97 12.86 -1.38
C MET A 40 -2.00 11.95 -0.69
N LYS A 41 -1.58 11.30 0.40
CA LYS A 41 -2.44 10.43 1.22
C LYS A 41 -2.80 11.09 2.54
N ILE A 42 -3.85 10.58 3.17
CA ILE A 42 -4.28 11.01 4.51
C ILE A 42 -3.77 9.99 5.52
N GLU A 43 -2.93 10.42 6.46
CA GLU A 43 -2.41 9.56 7.56
C GLU A 43 -1.78 8.24 7.09
N HIS A 44 -1.25 8.20 5.86
CA HIS A 44 -0.74 6.96 5.22
C HIS A 44 -1.75 5.79 5.20
N ASP A 45 -3.05 6.08 5.28
CA ASP A 45 -4.10 5.06 5.28
C ASP A 45 -4.21 4.44 3.87
N SER A 46 -3.86 3.16 3.74
CA SER A 46 -3.72 2.46 2.47
C SER A 46 -5.07 2.04 1.85
N ILE A 47 -6.17 2.06 2.62
CA ILE A 47 -7.50 1.63 2.14
C ILE A 47 -8.35 2.77 1.56
N ILE A 48 -7.80 3.97 1.49
CA ILE A 48 -8.47 5.13 0.89
C ILE A 48 -7.66 5.65 -0.31
N PRO A 49 -8.33 6.08 -1.38
CA PRO A 49 -7.65 6.63 -2.54
C PRO A 49 -6.89 7.92 -2.18
N PRO A 50 -5.77 8.21 -2.87
CA PRO A 50 -5.10 9.51 -2.75
C PRO A 50 -6.07 10.68 -2.96
N ILE A 51 -5.82 11.81 -2.30
CA ILE A 51 -6.58 13.06 -2.49
C ILE A 51 -5.92 14.01 -3.49
N GLY A 52 -4.76 13.62 -4.03
CA GLY A 52 -3.93 14.54 -4.78
C GLY A 52 -2.53 14.03 -5.04
N LYS A 53 -1.65 14.95 -5.47
CA LYS A 53 -0.26 14.70 -5.88
C LYS A 53 0.72 15.64 -5.19
N ILE A 54 1.96 15.18 -5.03
CA ILE A 54 3.09 16.05 -4.70
C ILE A 54 3.82 16.38 -6.01
N ILE A 55 3.57 17.57 -6.57
CA ILE A 55 3.94 17.91 -7.94
C ILE A 55 5.27 18.66 -8.06
N ASP A 56 5.79 19.22 -6.96
CA ASP A 56 7.08 19.90 -6.95
C ASP A 56 7.67 19.86 -5.54
N GLY A 57 8.98 20.06 -5.42
CA GLY A 57 9.64 20.18 -4.14
C GLY A 57 11.04 20.76 -4.23
N TRP A 58 11.52 21.40 -3.17
CA TRP A 58 12.87 21.96 -3.07
C TRP A 58 13.35 21.94 -1.61
N VAL A 59 14.66 22.03 -1.43
CA VAL A 59 15.28 22.11 -0.10
C VAL A 59 15.69 23.55 0.16
N GLU A 60 15.33 24.06 1.33
CA GLU A 60 15.77 25.36 1.81
C GLU A 60 16.31 25.28 3.24
N LYS A 61 17.20 26.22 3.57
CA LYS A 61 17.81 26.32 4.90
C LYS A 61 16.87 27.11 5.82
N ARG A 62 16.73 26.65 7.06
CA ARG A 62 15.97 27.30 8.12
C ARG A 62 16.83 28.26 8.94
N GLU A 63 16.19 29.12 9.72
CA GLU A 63 16.87 30.10 10.58
C GLU A 63 17.75 29.43 11.65
N ASP A 64 17.32 28.28 12.16
CA ASP A 64 18.02 27.45 13.14
C ASP A 64 19.25 26.70 12.58
N GLY A 65 19.49 26.80 11.27
CA GLY A 65 20.61 26.14 10.59
C GLY A 65 20.29 24.74 10.05
N GLU A 66 19.12 24.17 10.38
CA GLU A 66 18.62 22.92 9.81
C GLU A 66 18.07 23.15 8.39
N TYR A 67 17.71 22.06 7.70
CA TYR A 67 17.14 22.09 6.35
C TYR A 67 15.73 21.51 6.34
N GLN A 68 14.91 22.00 5.41
CA GLN A 68 13.56 21.50 5.19
C GLN A 68 13.30 21.20 3.72
N LEU A 69 12.58 20.11 3.47
CA LEU A 69 11.96 19.81 2.19
C LEU A 69 10.60 20.48 2.16
N VAL A 70 10.47 21.50 1.30
CA VAL A 70 9.19 22.13 0.98
C VAL A 70 8.65 21.49 -0.28
N VAL A 71 7.36 21.22 -0.30
CA VAL A 71 6.67 20.60 -1.44
C VAL A 71 5.45 21.42 -1.86
N THR A 72 5.12 21.34 -3.13
CA THR A 72 3.81 21.78 -3.65
C THR A 72 2.90 20.58 -3.75
N GLN A 73 1.85 20.56 -2.93
CA GLN A 73 0.80 19.57 -2.94
C GLN A 73 -0.37 20.08 -3.76
N GLU A 74 -0.86 19.27 -4.69
CA GLU A 74 -2.09 19.52 -5.41
C GLU A 74 -3.18 18.58 -4.87
N VAL A 75 -4.22 19.15 -4.28
CA VAL A 75 -5.45 18.44 -3.90
C VAL A 75 -6.41 18.51 -5.10
N PHE A 76 -6.95 17.36 -5.51
CA PHE A 76 -7.95 17.30 -6.57
C PHE A 76 -9.22 18.03 -6.14
N GLY A 77 -9.76 18.85 -7.04
CA GLY A 77 -10.87 19.75 -6.73
C GLY A 77 -12.24 19.13 -6.94
N ASP A 78 -12.41 18.42 -8.05
CA ASP A 78 -13.66 17.83 -8.49
C ASP A 78 -13.46 16.37 -8.88
N PHE A 79 -14.55 15.61 -8.86
CA PHE A 79 -14.60 14.26 -9.42
C PHE A 79 -15.68 14.16 -10.49
N SER A 80 -15.46 13.27 -11.46
CA SER A 80 -16.46 12.91 -12.47
C SER A 80 -16.92 11.46 -12.30
N LYS A 81 -18.14 11.15 -12.71
CA LYS A 81 -18.63 9.76 -12.73
C LYS A 81 -18.13 9.05 -13.98
N VAL A 82 -17.60 7.85 -13.80
CA VAL A 82 -17.16 6.97 -14.90
C VAL A 82 -17.78 5.59 -14.77
N THR A 83 -17.92 4.89 -15.89
CA THR A 83 -18.34 3.49 -15.93
C THR A 83 -17.11 2.62 -16.13
N LEU A 84 -16.90 1.67 -15.23
CA LEU A 84 -15.80 0.71 -15.30
C LEU A 84 -16.10 -0.40 -16.32
N PRO A 85 -15.08 -1.18 -16.74
CA PRO A 85 -15.27 -2.27 -17.70
C PRO A 85 -16.30 -3.32 -17.29
N ASP A 86 -16.52 -3.51 -15.98
CA ASP A 86 -17.53 -4.41 -15.42
C ASP A 86 -18.94 -3.80 -15.35
N GLY A 87 -19.13 -2.58 -15.88
CA GLY A 87 -20.39 -1.83 -15.87
C GLY A 87 -20.68 -1.10 -14.55
N SER A 88 -19.83 -1.25 -13.53
CA SER A 88 -20.01 -0.53 -12.26
C SER A 88 -19.67 0.96 -12.39
N THR A 89 -20.21 1.78 -11.48
CA THR A 89 -19.92 3.22 -11.44
C THR A 89 -18.78 3.50 -10.47
N ALA A 90 -17.85 4.36 -10.89
CA ALA A 90 -16.76 4.88 -10.08
C ALA A 90 -16.64 6.41 -10.22
N PHE A 91 -15.77 7.00 -9.41
CA PHE A 91 -15.42 8.41 -9.45
C PHE A 91 -13.98 8.58 -9.92
N LEU A 92 -13.76 9.45 -10.91
CA LEU A 92 -12.45 9.80 -11.45
C LEU A 92 -12.04 11.18 -10.93
N GLU A 93 -10.81 11.26 -10.43
CA GLU A 93 -10.12 12.49 -10.02
C GLU A 93 -8.74 12.56 -10.68
N SER A 94 -8.34 13.76 -11.09
CA SER A 94 -7.05 13.97 -11.75
C SER A 94 -6.55 15.40 -11.50
N SER A 95 -5.26 15.61 -11.76
CA SER A 95 -4.70 16.95 -11.87
C SER A 95 -5.07 17.54 -13.23
N GLU A 96 -5.26 18.86 -13.29
CA GLU A 96 -5.43 19.59 -14.55
C GLU A 96 -4.07 19.88 -15.23
N ASP A 97 -2.98 19.91 -14.46
CA ASP A 97 -1.67 20.41 -14.89
C ASP A 97 -0.56 19.34 -14.86
N ASP A 98 -0.81 18.17 -14.25
CA ASP A 98 0.19 17.13 -14.03
C ASP A 98 -0.35 15.73 -14.37
N GLU A 99 0.10 15.18 -15.50
CA GLU A 99 -0.25 13.83 -15.97
C GLU A 99 0.76 12.76 -15.54
N ARG A 100 1.74 13.09 -14.68
CA ARG A 100 2.75 12.10 -14.27
C ARG A 100 2.09 11.00 -13.45
N PRO A 101 2.41 9.72 -13.69
CA PRO A 101 1.90 8.61 -12.89
C PRO A 101 2.33 8.73 -11.43
N PHE A 102 1.55 8.08 -10.55
CA PHE A 102 1.94 7.95 -9.16
C PHE A 102 3.15 7.03 -9.00
N VAL A 103 3.98 7.31 -8.00
CA VAL A 103 4.96 6.34 -7.51
C VAL A 103 4.18 5.13 -6.95
N VAL A 104 4.48 3.95 -7.47
CA VAL A 104 3.95 2.67 -7.01
C VAL A 104 5.12 1.77 -6.58
N GLU A 105 4.89 0.94 -5.56
CA GLU A 105 5.88 -0.03 -5.08
C GLU A 105 6.20 -1.05 -6.19
N LYS A 106 7.45 -1.48 -6.35
CA LYS A 106 7.79 -2.46 -7.41
C LYS A 106 8.68 -3.57 -6.86
N GLU A 107 8.10 -4.76 -6.72
CA GLU A 107 8.77 -5.95 -6.19
C GLU A 107 8.86 -7.04 -7.27
N ILE A 108 9.69 -6.82 -8.30
CA ILE A 108 9.65 -7.59 -9.56
C ILE A 108 10.59 -8.83 -9.53
N GLN A 109 11.36 -9.04 -8.46
CA GLN A 109 12.35 -10.14 -8.37
C GLN A 109 12.50 -10.67 -6.94
N LEU A 110 11.49 -11.40 -6.45
CA LEU A 110 11.53 -11.99 -5.11
C LEU A 110 12.30 -13.33 -5.12
N LEU A 111 13.43 -13.37 -4.43
CA LEU A 111 14.33 -14.51 -4.28
C LEU A 111 13.65 -15.68 -3.56
N ASN A 112 12.90 -15.40 -2.49
CA ASN A 112 12.24 -16.42 -1.67
C ASN A 112 10.75 -16.58 -2.01
N GLY A 113 10.32 -16.03 -3.15
CA GLY A 113 8.94 -16.04 -3.60
C GLY A 113 8.01 -15.05 -2.89
N PHE A 114 8.41 -14.53 -1.72
CA PHE A 114 7.70 -13.46 -1.00
C PHE A 114 8.63 -12.57 -0.15
N LYS A 115 8.17 -11.34 0.10
CA LYS A 115 8.79 -10.35 1.00
C LYS A 115 7.77 -9.87 2.02
N ILE A 116 8.19 -9.71 3.27
CA ILE A 116 7.36 -9.14 4.34
C ILE A 116 7.94 -7.79 4.74
N SER A 117 7.12 -6.75 4.60
CA SER A 117 7.46 -5.40 5.03
C SER A 117 6.53 -4.94 6.15
N VAL A 118 7.11 -4.41 7.22
CA VAL A 118 6.38 -3.89 8.39
C VAL A 118 6.93 -2.55 8.83
N ASP A 119 6.11 -1.80 9.57
CA ASP A 119 6.54 -0.57 10.22
C ASP A 119 7.08 -0.88 11.61
N TYR A 120 8.25 -0.34 11.97
CA TYR A 120 8.78 -0.47 13.33
C TYR A 120 7.84 0.12 14.38
N ALA A 121 7.06 1.14 14.02
CA ALA A 121 6.04 1.72 14.89
C ALA A 121 4.91 0.74 15.25
N ASN A 122 4.80 -0.40 14.55
CA ASN A 122 3.86 -1.45 14.90
C ASN A 122 4.34 -2.29 16.09
N PHE A 123 5.55 -2.10 16.62
CA PHE A 123 6.11 -2.93 17.69
C PHE A 123 6.43 -2.07 18.92
N GLU A 124 6.22 -2.64 20.11
CA GLU A 124 6.53 -1.99 21.38
C GLU A 124 8.05 -1.77 21.55
N SER A 125 8.85 -2.67 20.98
CA SER A 125 10.31 -2.66 21.12
C SER A 125 11.00 -3.35 19.95
N GLU A 126 12.30 -3.06 19.79
CA GLU A 126 13.18 -3.76 18.85
C GLU A 126 13.25 -5.26 19.15
N ASP A 127 13.16 -5.66 20.41
CA ASP A 127 13.15 -7.07 20.81
C ASP A 127 11.88 -7.80 20.38
N ASP A 128 10.73 -7.14 20.41
CA ASP A 128 9.49 -7.73 19.90
C ASP A 128 9.47 -7.80 18.38
N TYR A 129 10.06 -6.82 17.68
CA TYR A 129 10.32 -6.93 16.25
C TYR A 129 11.23 -8.13 15.90
N LYS A 130 12.32 -8.34 16.66
CA LYS A 130 13.21 -9.49 16.49
C LYS A 130 12.47 -10.82 16.68
N LYS A 131 11.68 -10.96 17.76
CA LYS A 131 10.86 -12.16 17.99
C LYS A 131 9.86 -12.40 16.86
N PHE A 132 9.20 -11.34 16.39
CA PHE A 132 8.28 -11.42 15.25
C PHE A 132 8.97 -12.03 14.02
N ARG A 133 10.15 -11.50 13.68
CA ARG A 133 10.93 -11.97 12.54
C ARG A 133 11.40 -13.42 12.73
N ASP A 134 11.95 -13.72 13.89
CA ASP A 134 12.58 -15.01 14.17
C ASP A 134 11.54 -16.15 14.15
N GLU A 135 10.32 -15.91 14.65
CA GLU A 135 9.20 -16.88 14.55
C GLU A 135 8.80 -17.20 13.11
N ILE A 136 8.94 -16.26 12.17
CA ILE A 136 8.66 -16.50 10.75
C ILE A 136 9.78 -17.32 10.12
N LYS A 137 11.04 -17.02 10.49
CA LYS A 137 12.23 -17.74 10.01
C LYS A 137 12.29 -19.21 10.46
N GLU A 138 11.58 -19.58 11.53
CA GLU A 138 11.40 -20.99 11.92
C GLU A 138 10.73 -21.84 10.82
N VAL A 139 9.94 -21.21 9.95
CA VAL A 139 9.21 -21.90 8.87
C VAL A 139 9.97 -21.83 7.54
N GLY A 140 10.66 -20.72 7.27
CA GLY A 140 11.47 -20.54 6.08
C GLY A 140 12.05 -19.14 5.95
N GLU A 141 13.06 -19.01 5.09
CA GLU A 141 13.63 -17.71 4.75
C GLU A 141 12.64 -16.87 3.93
N PHE A 142 12.67 -15.56 4.15
CA PHE A 142 11.86 -14.57 3.44
C PHE A 142 12.65 -13.27 3.30
N GLU A 143 12.27 -12.42 2.35
CA GLU A 143 12.87 -11.10 2.24
C GLU A 143 12.25 -10.13 3.23
N GLU A 144 13.08 -9.41 3.98
CA GLU A 144 12.62 -8.40 4.94
C GLU A 144 12.54 -7.02 4.27
N GLY A 145 11.46 -6.30 4.53
CA GLY A 145 11.30 -4.90 4.17
C GLY A 145 10.84 -4.05 5.35
N ILE A 146 11.02 -2.74 5.22
CA ILE A 146 10.59 -1.76 6.21
C ILE A 146 9.70 -0.76 5.50
N ILE A 147 8.52 -0.52 6.04
CA ILE A 147 7.66 0.60 5.64
C ILE A 147 7.72 1.68 6.71
N GLY A 148 7.78 2.94 6.32
CA GLY A 148 7.77 4.08 7.24
C GLY A 148 6.49 4.88 7.12
N ARG A 149 5.65 4.90 8.16
CA ARG A 149 4.41 5.68 8.16
C ARG A 149 4.48 6.75 9.25
N LYS A 150 4.29 8.00 8.84
CA LYS A 150 4.21 9.14 9.76
C LYS A 150 2.75 9.49 10.03
N SER A 151 2.02 8.57 10.66
CA SER A 151 0.65 8.80 11.14
C SER A 151 0.65 9.17 12.62
N LEU A 152 -0.33 9.96 13.04
CA LEU A 152 -0.53 10.30 14.46
C LEU A 152 -0.87 9.06 15.29
N ILE A 153 -1.64 8.11 14.72
CA ILE A 153 -1.99 6.81 15.32
C ILE A 153 -2.16 5.81 14.17
N PRO A 154 -1.07 5.25 13.61
CA PRO A 154 -1.21 4.29 12.52
C PRO A 154 -1.87 3.02 13.05
N ASP A 155 -2.93 2.58 12.38
CA ASP A 155 -3.35 1.19 12.52
C ASP A 155 -2.20 0.29 12.03
N PRO A 156 -1.89 -0.81 12.70
CA PRO A 156 -0.78 -1.68 12.32
C PRO A 156 -0.95 -2.19 10.88
N GLU A 157 0.14 -2.23 10.12
CA GLU A 157 0.13 -2.65 8.71
C GLU A 157 1.30 -3.57 8.38
N MET A 158 1.03 -4.59 7.57
CA MET A 158 2.02 -5.48 6.99
C MET A 158 1.78 -5.62 5.50
N ILE A 159 2.81 -5.37 4.69
CA ILE A 159 2.81 -5.64 3.25
C ILE A 159 3.47 -6.99 3.01
N ILE A 160 2.78 -7.87 2.33
CA ILE A 160 3.28 -9.18 1.89
C ILE A 160 3.37 -9.11 0.37
N ALA A 161 4.56 -8.84 -0.16
CA ALA A 161 4.77 -8.91 -1.60
C ALA A 161 4.93 -10.37 -2.03
N LEU A 162 4.20 -10.78 -3.06
CA LEU A 162 4.18 -12.14 -3.59
C LEU A 162 4.65 -12.14 -5.04
N SER A 163 5.43 -13.15 -5.39
CA SER A 163 5.69 -13.45 -6.80
C SER A 163 4.40 -13.91 -7.49
N GLU A 164 4.27 -13.64 -8.80
CA GLU A 164 3.13 -14.11 -9.60
C GLU A 164 2.92 -15.64 -9.49
N PHE A 165 4.03 -16.39 -9.37
CA PHE A 165 4.01 -17.85 -9.20
C PHE A 165 3.36 -18.30 -7.88
N VAL A 166 3.66 -17.62 -6.76
CA VAL A 166 3.06 -17.92 -5.45
C VAL A 166 1.57 -17.55 -5.45
N LEU A 167 1.18 -16.45 -6.09
CA LEU A 167 -0.23 -16.09 -6.23
C LEU A 167 -1.00 -17.11 -7.08
N ALA A 168 -0.48 -17.45 -8.27
CA ALA A 168 -1.13 -18.38 -9.21
C ALA A 168 -1.37 -19.78 -8.62
N THR A 169 -0.49 -20.21 -7.70
CA THR A 169 -0.59 -21.52 -7.04
C THR A 169 -1.51 -21.50 -5.83
N THR A 170 -1.61 -20.36 -5.14
CA THR A 170 -2.53 -20.16 -4.00
C THR A 170 -4.00 -20.06 -4.44
N ILE A 171 -4.26 -19.44 -5.60
CA ILE A 171 -5.60 -19.30 -6.20
C ILE A 171 -6.21 -20.65 -6.67
N GLY A 172 -5.40 -21.70 -6.78
CA GLY A 172 -5.88 -23.07 -6.97
C GLY A 172 -6.00 -23.55 -8.43
N LYS A 173 -5.29 -24.66 -8.69
CA LYS A 173 -5.55 -25.79 -9.62
C LYS A 173 -6.05 -25.62 -11.07
N LYS A 174 -6.56 -24.48 -11.54
CA LYS A 174 -6.88 -24.25 -12.97
C LYS A 174 -5.70 -23.68 -13.77
N PHE A 175 -4.81 -22.93 -13.14
CA PHE A 175 -3.56 -22.49 -13.77
C PHE A 175 -2.55 -23.64 -13.97
N LEU A 176 -2.71 -24.71 -13.17
CA LEU A 176 -1.91 -25.93 -13.21
C LEU A 176 -2.09 -26.76 -14.50
N GLU A 177 -3.21 -26.64 -15.21
CA GLU A 177 -3.40 -27.35 -16.50
C GLU A 177 -2.53 -26.80 -17.64
N LYS A 178 -1.94 -25.61 -17.48
CA LYS A 178 -0.93 -25.06 -18.41
C LYS A 178 0.51 -25.14 -17.91
N LEU A 179 0.72 -25.53 -16.65
CA LEU A 179 2.04 -25.63 -15.99
C LEU A 179 2.40 -27.09 -15.69
N THR A 180 1.95 -28.03 -16.52
CA THR A 180 2.13 -29.48 -16.31
C THR A 180 3.57 -29.98 -16.40
N ASP A 181 4.56 -29.11 -16.65
CA ASP A 181 5.99 -29.49 -16.73
C ASP A 181 6.88 -28.89 -15.63
N THR A 182 6.34 -28.10 -14.70
CA THR A 182 7.16 -27.53 -13.60
C THR A 182 6.90 -28.32 -12.32
N ILE A 183 7.92 -29.04 -11.86
CA ILE A 183 7.97 -29.67 -10.53
C ILE A 183 7.45 -28.65 -9.51
N LEU A 184 6.45 -29.04 -8.70
CA LEU A 184 6.06 -28.26 -7.52
C LEU A 184 7.26 -28.24 -6.59
N ASP A 185 8.06 -27.18 -6.69
CA ASP A 185 9.17 -26.91 -5.80
C ASP A 185 8.65 -26.68 -4.37
N ASP A 186 9.41 -27.08 -3.36
CA ASP A 186 9.08 -26.94 -1.92
C ASP A 186 8.83 -25.47 -1.51
N THR A 187 9.15 -24.53 -2.40
CA THR A 187 8.97 -23.09 -2.28
C THR A 187 7.51 -22.68 -2.03
N ILE A 188 6.51 -23.30 -2.66
CA ILE A 188 5.11 -22.86 -2.49
C ILE A 188 4.55 -23.23 -1.12
N PRO A 189 4.61 -24.49 -0.63
CA PRO A 189 4.12 -24.83 0.71
C PRO A 189 4.84 -24.03 1.81
N LYS A 190 6.15 -23.78 1.65
CA LYS A 190 6.93 -22.95 2.58
C LYS A 190 6.50 -21.50 2.56
N ALA A 191 6.25 -20.92 1.38
CA ALA A 191 5.74 -19.55 1.27
C ALA A 191 4.38 -19.41 1.96
N TYR A 192 3.46 -20.36 1.73
CA TYR A 192 2.15 -20.35 2.39
C TYR A 192 2.24 -20.45 3.92
N GLU A 193 3.01 -21.41 4.44
CA GLU A 193 3.20 -21.52 5.90
C GLU A 193 3.95 -20.31 6.47
N GLY A 194 4.88 -19.71 5.71
CA GLY A 194 5.57 -18.47 6.08
C GLY A 194 4.63 -17.27 6.16
N ILE A 195 3.75 -17.10 5.16
CA ILE A 195 2.69 -16.08 5.14
C ILE A 195 1.75 -16.26 6.33
N LYS A 196 1.28 -17.50 6.55
CA LYS A 196 0.42 -17.84 7.68
C LYS A 196 1.12 -17.49 9.00
N ARG A 197 2.37 -17.92 9.18
CA ARG A 197 3.15 -17.59 10.37
C ARG A 197 3.26 -16.08 10.55
N ALA A 198 3.57 -15.34 9.50
CA ALA A 198 3.66 -13.88 9.53
C ALA A 198 2.35 -13.21 9.94
N VAL A 199 1.21 -13.66 9.41
CA VAL A 199 -0.12 -13.12 9.77
C VAL A 199 -0.42 -13.33 11.26
N PHE A 200 -0.23 -14.54 11.78
CA PHE A 200 -0.50 -14.84 13.19
C PHE A 200 0.48 -14.16 14.14
N THR A 201 1.77 -14.12 13.76
CA THR A 201 2.82 -13.47 14.55
C THR A 201 2.67 -11.94 14.52
N MET A 202 2.22 -11.36 13.40
CA MET A 202 1.85 -9.94 13.32
C MET A 202 0.73 -9.63 14.31
N ALA A 203 -0.37 -10.39 14.31
CA ALA A 203 -1.45 -10.22 15.28
C ALA A 203 -0.98 -10.35 16.74
N LYS A 204 -0.02 -11.24 17.00
CA LYS A 204 0.58 -11.45 18.32
C LYS A 204 1.45 -10.29 18.79
N TYR A 205 2.22 -9.64 17.92
CA TYR A 205 3.21 -8.62 18.32
C TYR A 205 2.79 -7.18 18.03
N SER A 206 1.88 -6.94 17.08
CA SER A 206 1.58 -5.60 16.63
C SER A 206 0.83 -4.77 17.68
N ILE A 207 1.18 -3.50 17.80
CA ILE A 207 0.47 -2.47 18.55
C ILE A 207 -0.11 -1.43 17.59
N PRO A 208 -1.17 -0.70 18.00
CA PRO A 208 -2.01 -0.96 19.18
C PRO A 208 -2.91 -2.20 19.03
N LYS A 209 -3.12 -2.96 20.13
CA LYS A 209 -3.88 -4.23 20.15
C LYS A 209 -5.39 -4.10 19.94
N ASN A 210 -5.95 -2.92 20.22
CA ASN A 210 -7.38 -2.64 20.11
C ASN A 210 -7.78 -2.06 18.74
N ARG A 211 -6.88 -2.12 17.75
CA ARG A 211 -7.12 -1.66 16.39
C ARG A 211 -7.02 -2.83 15.42
N PRO A 212 -7.76 -2.79 14.30
CA PRO A 212 -7.57 -3.76 13.23
C PRO A 212 -6.18 -3.62 12.61
N ILE A 213 -5.64 -4.72 12.12
CA ILE A 213 -4.40 -4.76 11.34
C ILE A 213 -4.77 -4.76 9.87
N THR A 214 -4.05 -3.98 9.06
CA THR A 214 -4.16 -3.97 7.60
C THR A 214 -3.09 -4.88 7.01
N TYR A 215 -3.51 -5.89 6.26
CA TYR A 215 -2.64 -6.80 5.52
C TYR A 215 -2.78 -6.47 4.04
N VAL A 216 -1.69 -6.11 3.38
CA VAL A 216 -1.66 -5.79 1.95
C VAL A 216 -0.88 -6.89 1.24
N PHE A 217 -1.56 -7.72 0.46
CA PHE A 217 -0.89 -8.65 -0.45
C PHE A 217 -0.61 -7.92 -1.76
N LEU A 218 0.66 -7.68 -2.04
CA LEU A 218 1.12 -6.94 -3.21
C LEU A 218 1.63 -7.92 -4.26
N VAL A 219 1.08 -7.86 -5.47
CA VAL A 219 1.61 -8.58 -6.63
C VAL A 219 2.06 -7.55 -7.65
N SER A 220 3.36 -7.48 -7.86
CA SER A 220 4.00 -6.56 -8.82
C SER A 220 4.21 -7.25 -10.17
N GLY A 221 3.81 -6.58 -11.24
CA GLY A 221 4.02 -7.02 -12.61
C GLY A 221 4.11 -5.82 -13.56
N ILE A 222 3.45 -5.91 -14.72
CA ILE A 222 3.27 -4.75 -15.63
C ILE A 222 2.51 -3.62 -14.92
N PHE A 223 1.59 -3.98 -14.03
CA PHE A 223 0.90 -3.11 -13.09
C PHE A 223 0.81 -3.83 -11.74
N ASN A 224 0.52 -3.10 -10.67
CA ASN A 224 0.37 -3.67 -9.34
C ASN A 224 -1.06 -4.10 -9.06
N VAL A 225 -1.22 -5.26 -8.42
CA VAL A 225 -2.46 -5.67 -7.78
C VAL A 225 -2.25 -5.69 -6.27
N GLN A 226 -3.10 -4.96 -5.53
CA GLN A 226 -3.14 -4.99 -4.08
C GLN A 226 -4.43 -5.66 -3.61
N LEU A 227 -4.30 -6.74 -2.84
CA LEU A 227 -5.40 -7.39 -2.16
C LEU A 227 -5.30 -7.04 -0.67
N VAL A 228 -6.26 -6.28 -0.17
CA VAL A 228 -6.19 -5.74 1.20
C VAL A 228 -7.22 -6.40 2.10
N VAL A 229 -6.76 -6.88 3.25
CA VAL A 229 -7.62 -7.37 4.33
C VAL A 229 -7.37 -6.52 5.57
N ARG A 230 -8.41 -5.93 6.14
CA ARG A 230 -8.32 -5.19 7.40
C ARG A 230 -9.18 -5.86 8.46
N THR A 231 -8.56 -6.38 9.51
CA THR A 231 -9.24 -7.25 10.48
C THR A 231 -8.52 -7.30 11.83
N THR A 232 -9.24 -7.63 12.90
CA THR A 232 -8.66 -8.03 14.19
C THR A 232 -8.48 -9.55 14.32
N ASP A 233 -9.02 -10.32 13.37
CA ASP A 233 -8.95 -11.77 13.34
C ASP A 233 -8.00 -12.26 12.23
N PRO A 234 -6.82 -12.84 12.57
CA PRO A 234 -5.88 -13.38 11.59
C PRO A 234 -6.45 -14.55 10.78
N HIS A 235 -7.47 -15.28 11.28
CA HIS A 235 -8.09 -16.35 10.52
C HIS A 235 -8.84 -15.81 9.29
N LYS A 236 -9.48 -14.64 9.40
CA LYS A 236 -10.16 -13.96 8.28
C LYS A 236 -9.20 -13.66 7.13
N VAL A 237 -7.94 -13.35 7.42
CA VAL A 237 -6.89 -13.13 6.41
C VAL A 237 -6.62 -14.40 5.63
N MET A 238 -6.48 -15.53 6.34
CA MET A 238 -6.25 -16.83 5.72
C MET A 238 -7.43 -17.29 4.88
N THR A 239 -8.67 -17.08 5.36
CA THR A 239 -9.88 -17.35 4.58
C THR A 239 -9.90 -16.53 3.29
N ALA A 240 -9.58 -15.23 3.36
CA ALA A 240 -9.63 -14.33 2.21
C ALA A 240 -8.69 -14.76 1.07
N ILE A 241 -7.45 -15.16 1.39
CA ILE A 241 -6.45 -15.55 0.39
C ILE A 241 -6.64 -16.98 -0.16
N LEU A 242 -7.50 -17.78 0.48
CA LEU A 242 -7.85 -19.13 0.05
C LEU A 242 -9.19 -19.20 -0.69
N GLN A 243 -9.85 -18.07 -0.94
CA GLN A 243 -11.13 -18.09 -1.64
C GLN A 243 -10.99 -18.54 -3.10
N ASP A 244 -11.89 -19.41 -3.53
CA ASP A 244 -11.90 -19.97 -4.89
C ASP A 244 -12.07 -18.90 -5.98
N ASN A 245 -12.76 -17.79 -5.66
CA ASN A 245 -13.01 -16.68 -6.59
C ASN A 245 -11.84 -15.69 -6.70
N LEU A 246 -10.72 -15.91 -6.02
CA LEU A 246 -9.58 -15.00 -6.10
C LEU A 246 -9.02 -14.92 -7.54
N SER A 247 -9.17 -15.99 -8.34
CA SER A 247 -8.87 -15.98 -9.78
C SER A 247 -9.66 -14.91 -10.54
N GLU A 248 -10.95 -14.80 -10.28
CA GLU A 248 -11.85 -13.84 -10.92
C GLU A 248 -11.45 -12.39 -10.58
N VAL A 249 -10.96 -12.15 -9.36
CA VAL A 249 -10.44 -10.84 -8.94
C VAL A 249 -9.21 -10.44 -9.76
N ILE A 250 -8.30 -11.39 -10.00
CA ILE A 250 -7.09 -11.14 -10.81
C ILE A 250 -7.45 -10.96 -12.29
N GLU A 251 -8.36 -11.76 -12.84
CA GLU A 251 -8.85 -11.60 -14.21
C GLU A 251 -9.50 -10.22 -14.40
N LYS A 252 -10.33 -9.79 -13.45
CA LYS A 252 -10.92 -8.45 -13.44
C LYS A 252 -9.85 -7.35 -13.44
N ALA A 253 -8.78 -7.51 -12.66
CA ALA A 253 -7.67 -6.57 -12.64
C ALA A 253 -7.00 -6.43 -14.03
N GLN A 254 -6.83 -7.55 -14.74
CA GLN A 254 -6.28 -7.58 -16.09
C GLN A 254 -7.22 -6.93 -17.11
N GLU A 255 -8.53 -7.15 -17.01
CA GLU A 255 -9.52 -6.49 -17.86
C GLU A 255 -9.49 -4.96 -17.67
N PHE A 256 -9.38 -4.51 -16.42
CA PHE A 256 -9.28 -3.09 -16.10
C PHE A 256 -8.01 -2.48 -16.71
N HIS A 257 -6.87 -3.17 -16.57
CA HIS A 257 -5.61 -2.69 -17.14
C HIS A 257 -5.66 -2.54 -18.67
N LYS A 258 -6.27 -3.49 -19.39
CA LYS A 258 -6.41 -3.44 -20.85
C LYS A 258 -7.17 -2.21 -21.35
N VAL A 259 -8.12 -1.70 -20.57
CA VAL A 259 -9.00 -0.60 -20.97
C VAL A 259 -8.52 0.75 -20.43
N LEU A 260 -8.00 0.78 -19.20
CA LEU A 260 -7.75 2.01 -18.46
C LEU A 260 -6.25 2.36 -18.33
N ASP A 261 -5.34 1.50 -18.80
CA ASP A 261 -3.89 1.71 -18.72
C ASP A 261 -3.44 2.01 -17.27
N ILE A 262 -3.73 1.06 -16.38
CA ILE A 262 -3.54 1.23 -14.93
C ILE A 262 -2.11 0.93 -14.50
N SER A 263 -1.61 1.66 -13.50
CA SER A 263 -0.34 1.39 -12.82
C SER A 263 -0.51 0.55 -11.56
N GLU A 264 -1.65 0.69 -10.87
CA GLU A 264 -1.99 -0.05 -9.65
C GLU A 264 -3.51 -0.19 -9.51
N ILE A 265 -3.98 -1.32 -8.98
CA ILE A 265 -5.37 -1.55 -8.60
C ILE A 265 -5.47 -2.22 -7.24
N GLN A 266 -6.42 -1.79 -6.43
CA GLN A 266 -6.66 -2.32 -5.10
C GLN A 266 -8.06 -2.95 -4.99
N PHE A 267 -8.10 -4.14 -4.42
CA PHE A 267 -9.31 -4.81 -3.94
C PHE A 267 -9.28 -4.90 -2.43
N LEU A 268 -10.43 -4.67 -1.80
CA LEU A 268 -10.59 -4.70 -0.35
C LEU A 268 -11.54 -5.84 0.02
N PHE A 269 -11.12 -6.70 0.93
CA PHE A 269 -11.94 -7.78 1.46
C PHE A 269 -12.98 -7.21 2.44
N SER A 270 -14.25 -7.34 2.10
CA SER A 270 -15.35 -6.69 2.82
C SER A 270 -15.81 -7.49 4.05
N GLU A 271 -16.69 -6.89 4.85
CA GLU A 271 -17.33 -7.59 5.98
C GLU A 271 -18.27 -8.72 5.54
N LYS A 272 -18.66 -8.74 4.26
CA LYS A 272 -19.46 -9.82 3.67
C LYS A 272 -18.60 -10.98 3.17
N GLU A 273 -17.29 -10.94 3.43
CA GLU A 273 -16.32 -11.93 2.96
C GLU A 273 -16.24 -11.98 1.42
N GLU A 274 -16.32 -10.81 0.77
CA GLU A 274 -16.21 -10.66 -0.68
C GLU A 274 -15.07 -9.69 -1.03
N TRP A 275 -14.35 -9.98 -2.12
CA TRP A 275 -13.37 -9.06 -2.69
C TRP A 275 -14.05 -7.97 -3.51
N GLU A 276 -13.94 -6.72 -3.06
CA GLU A 276 -14.58 -5.57 -3.71
C GLU A 276 -13.54 -4.63 -4.31
N PHE A 277 -13.81 -4.09 -5.51
CA PHE A 277 -12.98 -3.05 -6.10
C PHE A 277 -12.96 -1.80 -5.18
N ASN A 278 -11.75 -1.36 -4.79
CA ASN A 278 -11.58 -0.19 -3.92
C ASN A 278 -11.24 1.07 -4.72
N TYR A 279 -10.07 1.07 -5.34
CA TYR A 279 -9.63 2.14 -6.25
C TYR A 279 -8.52 1.62 -7.17
N LEU A 280 -8.18 2.40 -8.19
CA LEU A 280 -7.02 2.19 -9.05
C LEU A 280 -6.33 3.52 -9.37
N LEU A 281 -5.07 3.41 -9.79
CA LEU A 281 -4.22 4.50 -10.25
C LEU A 281 -3.85 4.26 -11.72
N THR A 282 -3.86 5.29 -12.55
CA THR A 282 -3.52 5.17 -13.98
C THR A 282 -2.11 5.64 -14.29
N ASN A 283 -1.58 5.19 -15.44
CA ASN A 283 -0.30 5.69 -15.97
C ASN A 283 -0.35 7.17 -16.38
N LYS A 284 -1.53 7.79 -16.37
CA LYS A 284 -1.77 9.24 -16.55
C LYS A 284 -1.90 10.00 -15.23
N GLY A 285 -1.69 9.29 -14.11
CA GLY A 285 -1.80 9.86 -12.77
C GLY A 285 -3.22 10.26 -12.39
N GLU A 286 -4.21 9.52 -12.87
CA GLU A 286 -5.61 9.63 -12.42
C GLU A 286 -5.85 8.68 -11.26
N VAL A 287 -6.82 9.01 -10.43
CA VAL A 287 -7.36 8.16 -9.35
C VAL A 287 -8.79 7.81 -9.71
N ILE A 288 -9.10 6.53 -9.78
CA ILE A 288 -10.47 6.06 -10.02
C ILE A 288 -10.91 5.21 -8.82
N GLY A 289 -11.84 5.73 -8.02
CA GLY A 289 -12.31 5.10 -6.78
C GLY A 289 -13.76 4.65 -6.82
N SER A 290 -14.10 3.56 -6.14
CA SER A 290 -15.50 3.18 -5.93
C SER A 290 -16.22 4.18 -5.01
N PRO A 291 -17.56 4.27 -5.07
CA PRO A 291 -18.31 5.14 -4.15
C PRO A 291 -17.99 4.85 -2.67
N ALA A 292 -17.80 3.58 -2.33
CA ALA A 292 -17.46 3.17 -0.97
C ALA A 292 -16.07 3.66 -0.53
N SER A 293 -15.09 3.71 -1.44
CA SER A 293 -13.73 4.17 -1.11
C SER A 293 -13.68 5.68 -0.91
N HIS A 294 -14.44 6.44 -1.69
CA HIS A 294 -14.63 7.88 -1.48
C HIS A 294 -15.33 8.18 -0.16
N SER A 295 -16.41 7.45 0.18
CA SER A 295 -17.08 7.62 1.47
C SER A 295 -16.16 7.31 2.66
N ARG A 296 -15.29 6.30 2.56
CA ARG A 296 -14.26 6.03 3.58
C ARG A 296 -13.28 7.20 3.72
N ARG A 297 -12.84 7.76 2.58
CA ARG A 297 -11.92 8.91 2.53
C ARG A 297 -12.53 10.16 3.16
N GLU A 298 -13.75 10.50 2.79
CA GLU A 298 -14.48 11.65 3.36
C GLU A 298 -14.65 11.52 4.88
N LYS A 299 -15.06 10.33 5.35
CA LYS A 299 -15.17 10.05 6.79
C LYS A 299 -13.83 10.22 7.52
N LYS A 300 -12.71 9.82 6.90
CA LYS A 300 -11.38 10.01 7.47
C LYS A 300 -11.02 11.50 7.60
N ILE A 301 -11.32 12.30 6.57
CA ILE A 301 -11.13 13.76 6.59
C ILE A 301 -11.97 14.40 7.70
N GLU A 302 -13.24 14.00 7.81
CA GLU A 302 -14.14 14.51 8.85
C GLU A 302 -13.59 14.25 10.26
N LEU A 303 -13.17 13.02 10.54
CA LEU A 303 -12.58 12.64 11.83
C LEU A 303 -11.30 13.42 12.15
N LEU A 304 -10.47 13.69 11.15
CA LEU A 304 -9.26 14.50 11.34
C LEU A 304 -9.59 15.96 11.64
N ASN A 305 -10.57 16.54 10.94
CA ASN A 305 -11.02 17.91 11.19
C ASN A 305 -11.57 18.05 12.62
N GLN A 306 -12.35 17.09 13.10
CA GLN A 306 -12.85 17.06 14.48
C GLN A 306 -11.71 17.07 15.50
N GLN A 307 -10.70 16.22 15.30
CA GLN A 307 -9.51 16.15 16.19
C GLN A 307 -8.67 17.43 16.18
N LEU A 308 -8.66 18.18 15.09
CA LEU A 308 -7.96 19.45 14.98
C LEU A 308 -8.73 20.59 15.64
N THR A 309 -10.07 20.55 15.66
CA THR A 309 -10.91 21.55 16.33
C THR A 309 -11.03 21.35 17.84
N GLU A 310 -10.76 20.14 18.35
CA GLU A 310 -10.79 19.82 19.79
C GLU A 310 -9.46 20.08 20.52
N LYS A 311 -8.42 20.53 19.81
CA LYS A 311 -7.11 20.91 20.36
C LYS A 311 -6.93 22.43 20.40
#